data_AF-A0A7C0VGE8-F1
#
_entry.id   AF-A0A7C0VGE8-F1
#
_cell.length_a   1.000
_cell.length_b   1.000
_cell.length_c   1.000
_cell.angle_alpha   90.00
_cell.angle_beta   90.00
_cell.angle_gamma   90.00
#
_symmetry.space_group_name_H-M   'P 1'
#
loop_
_entity.id
_entity.type
_entity.pdbx_description
1 polymer ?
#
loop_
_entity_poly.entity_id
_entity_poly.type
_entity_poly.pdbx_seq_one_letter_code
_entity_poly.pdbx_strand_id
1 'polypeptide(L)'
;MGEDKKQKFSAEEMEIKIDYENIDVEEIMNQIKRKIASRPAQEIEQQEEETRNDYRETIPPPLTSPPGGLRSKMRRILLKLMRPFAPLIKLMILPVDEELRETVENLDYANRRLDELTERLHQEANRIGRLESKIDLNHQLVNERLELAFKDLGRAKEYTKLLHQLTHNLVVEMTKLKIEKDHLKIQSRILEKDLAFLNRREKEVEKKVFS
;
A
#
# COMPACT_ATOMS: atom_id res chain seq x y z
N MET A 1 1.39 -51.75 -18.13
CA MET A 1 0.63 -51.00 -17.11
C MET A 1 1.58 -50.06 -16.41
N GLY A 2 1.55 -48.77 -16.76
CA GLY A 2 2.49 -47.82 -16.18
C GLY A 2 2.47 -46.45 -16.86
N GLU A 3 1.31 -45.79 -16.98
CA GLU A 3 1.24 -44.43 -17.53
C GLU A 3 0.11 -43.60 -16.91
N ASP A 4 -0.02 -43.54 -15.58
CA ASP A 4 -1.02 -42.65 -14.94
C ASP A 4 -0.45 -41.74 -13.83
N LYS A 5 0.88 -41.66 -13.69
CA LYS A 5 1.53 -40.90 -12.60
C LYS A 5 2.25 -39.61 -13.02
N LYS A 6 2.18 -39.17 -14.28
CA LYS A 6 2.92 -37.98 -14.74
C LYS A 6 2.10 -36.70 -14.96
N GLN A 7 0.78 -36.74 -14.84
CA GLN A 7 -0.08 -35.58 -15.19
C GLN A 7 -0.69 -34.79 -14.02
N LYS A 8 -0.33 -35.13 -12.77
CA LYS A 8 -0.85 -34.43 -11.57
C LYS A 8 0.17 -33.54 -10.84
N PHE A 9 1.32 -33.24 -11.46
CA PHE A 9 2.38 -32.46 -10.81
C PHE A 9 2.46 -30.98 -11.24
N SER A 10 1.50 -30.47 -12.02
CA SER A 10 1.68 -29.14 -12.63
C SER A 10 0.58 -28.11 -12.34
N ALA A 11 -0.59 -28.48 -11.80
CA ALA A 11 -1.67 -27.50 -11.61
C ALA A 11 -1.67 -26.84 -10.22
N GLU A 12 -1.30 -27.57 -9.16
CA GLU A 12 -1.32 -27.06 -7.77
C GLU A 12 -0.12 -26.19 -7.40
N GLU A 13 1.00 -26.24 -8.13
CA GLU A 13 2.20 -25.41 -7.87
C GLU A 13 2.15 -24.00 -8.48
N MET A 14 1.08 -23.65 -9.23
CA MET A 14 0.97 -22.37 -9.93
C MET A 14 0.06 -21.33 -9.26
N GLU A 15 -0.58 -21.69 -8.14
CA GLU A 15 -1.43 -20.79 -7.36
C GLU A 15 -0.57 -20.00 -6.35
N ILE A 16 -0.55 -18.67 -6.47
CA ILE A 16 0.18 -17.80 -5.54
C ILE A 16 -0.61 -17.80 -4.23
N LYS A 17 -0.08 -18.48 -3.21
CA LYS A 17 -0.74 -18.59 -1.92
C LYS A 17 -0.28 -17.45 -1.02
N ILE A 18 -1.16 -16.47 -0.84
CA ILE A 18 -0.93 -15.33 0.06
C ILE A 18 -1.51 -15.70 1.43
N ASP A 19 -0.65 -15.80 2.42
CA ASP A 19 -1.08 -15.86 3.82
C ASP A 19 -1.37 -14.42 4.30
N TYR A 20 -2.63 -14.14 4.62
CA TYR A 20 -3.09 -12.81 5.02
C TYR A 20 -2.80 -12.50 6.50
N GLU A 21 -2.44 -13.50 7.31
CA GLU A 21 -2.13 -13.30 8.73
C GLU A 21 -0.65 -12.92 8.94
N ASN A 22 0.26 -13.43 8.09
CA ASN A 22 1.70 -13.10 8.10
C ASN A 22 2.21 -12.93 6.67
N ILE A 23 2.15 -11.71 6.14
CA ILE A 23 2.59 -11.40 4.78
C ILE A 23 4.12 -11.36 4.73
N ASP A 24 4.73 -12.43 4.22
CA ASP A 24 6.16 -12.46 3.86
C ASP A 24 6.35 -12.04 2.39
N VAL A 25 6.81 -10.80 2.22
CA VAL A 25 7.05 -10.21 0.89
C VAL A 25 8.14 -10.96 0.13
N GLU A 26 9.13 -11.54 0.81
CA GLU A 26 10.23 -12.26 0.16
C GLU A 26 9.72 -13.57 -0.45
N GLU A 27 8.85 -14.27 0.27
CA GLU A 27 8.21 -15.50 -0.20
C GLU A 27 7.32 -15.23 -1.42
N ILE A 28 6.50 -14.18 -1.38
CA ILE A 28 5.64 -13.75 -2.49
C ILE A 28 6.47 -13.37 -3.72
N MET A 29 7.55 -12.60 -3.54
CA MET A 29 8.43 -12.20 -4.64
C MET A 29 9.15 -13.40 -5.27
N ASN A 30 9.51 -14.40 -4.47
CA ASN A 30 10.08 -15.64 -4.97
C ASN A 30 9.08 -16.48 -5.75
N GLN A 31 7.82 -16.54 -5.32
CA GLN A 31 6.72 -17.18 -6.07
C GLN A 31 6.47 -16.48 -7.42
N ILE A 32 6.46 -15.13 -7.45
CA ILE A 32 6.30 -14.34 -8.68
C ILE A 32 7.46 -14.55 -9.64
N LYS A 33 8.72 -14.51 -9.16
CA LYS A 33 9.90 -14.74 -10.00
C LYS A 33 9.88 -16.13 -10.64
N ARG A 34 9.46 -17.16 -9.89
CA ARG A 34 9.30 -18.53 -10.44
C ARG A 34 8.22 -18.57 -11.51
N LYS A 35 7.09 -17.86 -11.32
CA LYS A 35 5.99 -17.77 -12.28
C LYS A 35 6.36 -17.04 -13.58
N ILE A 36 7.19 -16.00 -13.48
CA ILE A 36 7.72 -15.28 -14.65
C ILE A 36 8.72 -16.16 -15.40
N ALA A 37 9.60 -16.87 -14.68
CA ALA A 37 10.58 -17.77 -15.30
C ALA A 37 9.93 -18.97 -16.02
N SER A 38 8.73 -19.39 -15.60
CA SER A 38 7.97 -20.47 -16.25
C SER A 38 7.11 -20.00 -17.42
N ARG A 39 6.97 -18.69 -17.69
CA ARG A 39 6.20 -18.17 -18.83
C ARG A 39 7.10 -18.02 -20.07
N PRO A 40 6.69 -18.54 -21.25
CA PRO A 40 7.44 -18.34 -22.48
C PRO A 40 7.35 -16.87 -22.95
N ALA A 41 8.46 -16.33 -23.47
CA ALA A 41 8.65 -14.91 -23.82
C ALA A 41 7.61 -14.34 -24.81
N GLN A 42 6.87 -15.18 -25.55
CA GLN A 42 5.84 -14.78 -26.50
C GLN A 42 4.59 -14.13 -25.87
N GLU A 43 4.27 -14.41 -24.60
CA GLU A 43 3.11 -13.79 -23.92
C GLU A 43 3.43 -12.40 -23.35
N ILE A 44 4.71 -12.09 -23.11
CA ILE A 44 5.15 -10.82 -22.53
C ILE A 44 5.15 -9.71 -23.59
N GLU A 45 5.55 -10.03 -24.83
CA GLU A 45 5.49 -9.10 -25.96
C GLU A 45 4.05 -8.73 -26.36
N GLN A 46 3.10 -9.66 -26.24
CA GLN A 46 1.68 -9.41 -26.55
C GLN A 46 1.00 -8.47 -25.55
N GLN A 47 1.40 -8.51 -24.26
CA GLN A 47 0.87 -7.59 -23.24
C GLN A 47 1.48 -6.18 -23.35
N GLU A 48 2.73 -6.05 -23.80
CA GLU A 48 3.35 -4.73 -24.03
C GLU A 48 2.85 -4.07 -25.33
N GLU A 49 2.54 -4.84 -26.38
CA GLU A 49 1.99 -4.32 -27.63
C GLU A 49 0.54 -3.79 -27.51
N GLU A 50 -0.31 -4.40 -26.66
CA GLU A 50 -1.67 -3.88 -26.40
C GLU A 50 -1.65 -2.48 -25.75
N THR A 51 -0.68 -2.21 -24.86
CA THR A 51 -0.55 -0.88 -24.25
C THR A 51 0.05 0.20 -25.16
N ARG A 52 0.69 -0.17 -26.28
CA ARG A 52 1.46 0.77 -27.11
C ARG A 52 0.75 1.21 -28.39
N ASN A 53 -0.29 0.49 -28.82
CA ASN A 53 -0.97 0.73 -30.10
C ASN A 53 -2.09 1.80 -30.07
N ASP A 54 -2.38 2.41 -28.92
CA ASP A 54 -3.53 3.30 -28.74
C ASP A 54 -3.33 4.77 -29.21
N TYR A 55 -2.18 5.10 -29.83
CA TYR A 55 -1.87 6.47 -30.30
C TYR A 55 -1.30 6.54 -31.72
N ARG A 56 -1.91 5.84 -32.68
CA ARG A 56 -1.72 6.17 -34.11
C ARG A 56 -2.94 6.89 -34.66
N GLU A 57 -2.92 8.20 -34.54
CA GLU A 57 -3.71 9.11 -35.38
C GLU A 57 -3.45 8.79 -36.86
N THR A 58 -4.40 8.13 -37.49
CA THR A 58 -4.47 7.96 -38.94
C THR A 58 -4.93 9.27 -39.56
N ILE A 59 -3.98 10.13 -39.91
CA ILE A 59 -4.24 11.27 -40.79
C ILE A 59 -4.65 10.71 -42.17
N PRO A 60 -5.89 10.95 -42.66
CA PRO A 60 -6.24 10.52 -44.01
C PRO A 60 -5.49 11.40 -45.03
N PRO A 61 -4.89 10.83 -46.09
CA PRO A 61 -4.25 11.61 -47.14
C PRO A 61 -5.30 12.49 -47.86
N PRO A 62 -4.94 13.71 -48.30
CA PRO A 62 -5.86 14.55 -49.06
C PRO A 62 -6.22 13.87 -50.38
N LEU A 63 -7.52 13.70 -50.64
CA LEU A 63 -8.02 13.18 -51.91
C LEU A 63 -7.55 14.09 -53.06
N THR A 64 -6.63 13.57 -53.86
CA THR A 64 -6.27 14.16 -55.15
C THR A 64 -7.49 14.13 -56.07
N SER A 65 -7.94 15.31 -56.48
CA SER A 65 -8.97 15.46 -57.51
C SER A 65 -8.45 14.89 -58.85
N PRO A 66 -9.15 13.93 -59.50
CA PRO A 66 -8.70 13.41 -60.78
C PRO A 66 -9.00 14.40 -61.94
N PRO A 67 -8.08 14.57 -62.89
CA PRO A 67 -8.25 15.48 -64.02
C PRO A 67 -9.35 14.98 -64.96
N GLY A 68 -10.15 15.93 -65.44
CA GLY A 68 -11.29 15.70 -66.32
C GLY A 68 -10.88 15.33 -67.75
N GLY A 69 -11.63 14.41 -68.36
CA GLY A 69 -11.56 14.13 -69.80
C GLY A 69 -12.74 13.33 -70.35
N LEU A 70 -13.27 12.36 -69.60
CA LEU A 70 -14.37 11.49 -70.06
C LEU A 70 -15.59 11.49 -69.12
N ARG A 71 -15.39 11.72 -67.81
CA ARG A 71 -16.47 11.81 -66.82
C ARG A 71 -17.44 12.98 -67.06
N SER A 72 -16.99 14.05 -67.71
CA SER A 72 -17.84 15.23 -67.99
C SER A 72 -18.91 14.98 -69.05
N LYS A 73 -18.65 14.08 -70.01
CA LYS A 73 -19.62 13.69 -71.05
C LYS A 73 -20.65 12.70 -70.52
N MET A 74 -20.21 11.69 -69.75
CA MET A 74 -21.11 10.81 -69.00
C MET A 74 -21.98 11.59 -68.01
N ARG A 75 -21.41 12.57 -67.29
CA ARG A 75 -22.17 13.48 -66.41
C ARG A 75 -23.25 14.26 -67.18
N ARG A 76 -22.98 14.65 -68.43
CA ARG A 76 -23.95 15.37 -69.29
C ARG A 76 -25.07 14.47 -69.82
N ILE A 77 -24.76 13.20 -70.10
CA ILE A 77 -25.74 12.18 -70.52
C ILE A 77 -26.59 11.75 -69.32
N LEU A 78 -25.95 11.51 -68.17
CA LEU A 78 -26.61 11.23 -66.90
C LEU A 78 -27.54 12.37 -66.49
N LEU A 79 -27.10 13.64 -66.61
CA LEU A 79 -27.96 14.80 -66.33
C LEU A 79 -29.13 14.93 -67.31
N LYS A 80 -28.98 14.52 -68.58
CA LYS A 80 -30.11 14.49 -69.55
C LYS A 80 -31.08 13.35 -69.25
N LEU A 81 -30.59 12.20 -68.79
CA LEU A 81 -31.39 11.04 -68.44
C LEU A 81 -32.06 11.16 -67.06
N MET A 82 -31.43 11.87 -66.10
CA MET A 82 -31.95 12.10 -64.76
C MET A 82 -33.00 13.22 -64.69
N ARG A 83 -33.12 14.10 -65.70
CA ARG A 83 -34.14 15.16 -65.74
C ARG A 83 -35.59 14.66 -65.62
N PRO A 84 -36.04 13.63 -66.36
CA PRO A 84 -37.39 13.11 -66.23
C PRO A 84 -37.61 12.27 -64.97
N PHE A 85 -36.55 11.69 -64.39
CA PHE A 85 -36.64 10.90 -63.15
C PHE A 85 -36.33 11.70 -61.89
N ALA A 86 -35.88 12.95 -62.00
CA ALA A 86 -35.61 13.86 -60.89
C ALA A 86 -36.78 13.97 -59.88
N PRO A 87 -38.06 14.06 -60.28
CA PRO A 87 -39.16 14.07 -59.31
C PRO A 87 -39.32 12.73 -58.59
N LEU A 88 -39.12 11.58 -59.26
CA LEU A 88 -39.17 10.26 -58.61
C LEU A 88 -37.98 10.02 -57.68
N ILE A 89 -36.79 10.44 -58.10
CA ILE A 89 -35.57 10.37 -57.30
C ILE A 89 -35.73 11.24 -56.06
N LYS A 90 -36.29 12.45 -56.20
CA LYS A 90 -36.60 13.33 -55.08
C LYS A 90 -37.66 12.74 -54.14
N LEU A 91 -38.69 12.06 -54.68
CA LEU A 91 -39.72 11.39 -53.90
C LEU A 91 -39.17 10.18 -53.11
N MET A 92 -38.25 9.42 -53.71
CA MET A 92 -37.60 8.27 -53.05
C MET A 92 -36.54 8.69 -52.03
N ILE A 93 -35.86 9.82 -52.27
CA ILE A 93 -34.81 10.33 -51.39
C ILE A 93 -35.39 11.12 -50.21
N LEU A 94 -36.52 11.81 -50.37
CA LEU A 94 -37.16 12.57 -49.29
C LEU A 94 -37.40 11.80 -47.98
N PRO A 95 -38.00 10.60 -47.97
CA PRO A 95 -38.19 9.84 -46.73
C PRO A 95 -36.86 9.34 -46.16
N VAL A 96 -35.89 9.03 -47.03
CA VAL A 96 -34.55 8.60 -46.64
C VAL A 96 -33.75 9.76 -46.02
N ASP A 97 -33.88 10.97 -46.55
CA ASP A 97 -33.28 12.18 -46.01
C ASP A 97 -33.89 12.56 -44.65
N GLU A 98 -35.18 12.28 -44.45
CA GLU A 98 -35.87 12.52 -43.17
C GLU A 98 -35.40 11.52 -42.09
N GLU A 99 -35.29 10.23 -42.42
CA GLU A 99 -34.70 9.21 -41.53
C GLU A 99 -33.21 9.47 -41.24
N LEU A 100 -32.43 9.88 -42.25
CA LEU A 100 -31.04 10.28 -42.07
C LEU A 100 -30.92 11.52 -41.18
N ARG A 101 -31.82 12.48 -41.33
CA ARG A 101 -31.82 13.66 -40.47
C ARG A 101 -32.20 13.32 -39.03
N GLU A 102 -33.19 12.47 -38.81
CA GLU A 102 -33.58 12.01 -37.47
C GLU A 102 -32.45 11.23 -36.79
N THR A 103 -31.75 10.36 -37.54
CA THR A 103 -30.59 9.63 -37.01
C THR A 103 -29.41 10.53 -36.69
N VAL A 104 -29.14 11.56 -37.51
CA VAL A 104 -28.11 12.57 -37.21
C VAL A 104 -28.49 13.39 -35.97
N GLU A 105 -29.74 13.84 -35.86
CA GLU A 105 -30.21 14.59 -34.68
C GLU A 105 -30.16 13.73 -33.40
N ASN A 106 -30.51 12.44 -33.48
CA ASN A 106 -30.39 11.49 -32.38
C ASN A 106 -28.92 11.22 -32.00
N LEU A 107 -28.03 11.14 -32.99
CA LEU A 107 -26.59 10.98 -32.75
C LEU A 107 -26.01 12.24 -32.09
N ASP A 108 -26.41 13.43 -32.53
CA ASP A 108 -26.00 14.69 -31.92
C ASP A 108 -26.49 14.80 -30.47
N TYR A 109 -27.73 14.38 -30.20
CA TYR A 109 -28.25 14.31 -28.83
C TYR A 109 -27.48 13.30 -27.97
N ALA A 110 -27.17 12.12 -28.51
CA ALA A 110 -26.39 11.10 -27.83
C ALA A 110 -24.95 11.59 -27.54
N ASN A 111 -24.32 12.28 -28.50
CA ASN A 111 -23.00 12.83 -28.35
C ASN A 111 -22.96 13.93 -27.28
N ARG A 112 -23.95 14.84 -27.30
CA ARG A 112 -24.09 15.86 -26.26
C ARG A 112 -24.30 15.27 -24.87
N ARG A 113 -25.06 14.16 -24.76
CA ARG A 113 -25.22 13.44 -23.50
C ARG A 113 -23.91 12.78 -23.04
N LEU A 114 -23.11 12.26 -23.97
CA LEU A 114 -21.79 11.73 -23.67
C LEU A 114 -20.83 12.82 -23.20
N ASP A 115 -20.88 14.01 -23.80
CA ASP A 115 -20.08 15.16 -23.36
C ASP A 115 -20.45 15.56 -21.93
N GLU A 116 -21.75 15.65 -21.61
CA GLU A 116 -22.21 15.97 -20.25
C GLU A 116 -21.78 14.91 -19.21
N LEU A 117 -21.83 13.62 -19.57
CA LEU A 117 -21.36 12.54 -18.70
C LEU A 117 -19.84 12.59 -18.53
N THR A 118 -19.12 12.89 -19.59
CA THR A 118 -17.66 13.04 -19.58
C THR A 118 -17.25 14.19 -18.68
N GLU A 119 -17.93 15.33 -18.77
CA GLU A 119 -17.66 16.48 -17.90
C GLU A 119 -17.93 16.16 -16.42
N ARG A 120 -19.06 15.49 -16.12
CA ARG A 120 -19.37 15.04 -14.74
C ARG A 120 -18.30 14.08 -14.21
N LEU A 121 -17.83 13.15 -15.03
CA LEU A 121 -16.79 12.20 -14.65
C LEU A 121 -15.47 12.92 -14.37
N HIS A 122 -15.09 13.91 -15.18
CA HIS A 122 -13.93 14.76 -14.91
C HIS A 122 -14.09 15.57 -13.61
N GLN A 123 -15.27 16.10 -13.33
CA GLN A 123 -15.54 16.81 -12.07
C GLN A 123 -15.40 15.90 -10.85
N GLU A 124 -15.92 14.67 -10.92
CA GLU A 124 -15.76 13.69 -9.84
C GLU A 124 -14.32 13.21 -9.70
N ALA A 125 -13.62 12.94 -10.81
CA ALA A 125 -12.19 12.61 -10.79
C ALA A 125 -11.36 13.71 -10.12
N ASN A 126 -11.66 14.98 -10.42
CA ASN A 126 -11.02 16.13 -9.76
C ASN A 126 -11.35 16.22 -8.26
N ARG A 127 -12.57 15.86 -7.84
CA ARG A 127 -12.95 15.79 -6.42
C ARG A 127 -12.19 14.68 -5.70
N ILE A 128 -12.10 13.51 -6.32
CA ILE A 128 -11.36 12.36 -5.81
C ILE A 128 -9.88 12.72 -5.65
N GLY A 129 -9.23 13.30 -6.67
CA GLY A 129 -7.83 13.69 -6.59
C GLY A 129 -7.55 14.71 -5.46
N ARG A 130 -8.46 15.66 -5.22
CA ARG A 130 -8.35 16.58 -4.06
C ARG A 130 -8.49 15.85 -2.72
N LEU A 131 -9.33 14.82 -2.67
CA LEU A 131 -9.54 14.03 -1.48
C LEU A 131 -8.31 13.16 -1.20
N GLU A 132 -7.74 12.54 -2.23
CA GLU A 132 -6.48 11.79 -2.15
C GLU A 132 -5.35 12.68 -1.62
N SER A 133 -5.17 13.89 -2.16
CA SER A 133 -4.15 14.82 -1.64
C SER A 133 -4.34 15.17 -0.15
N LYS A 134 -5.59 15.28 0.30
CA LYS A 134 -5.90 15.50 1.73
C LYS A 134 -5.61 14.26 2.57
N ILE A 135 -5.91 13.09 2.03
CA ILE A 135 -5.63 11.80 2.66
C ILE A 135 -4.11 11.63 2.80
N ASP A 136 -3.33 11.94 1.77
CA ASP A 136 -1.86 11.86 1.81
C ASP A 136 -1.27 12.80 2.86
N LEU A 137 -1.74 14.05 2.92
CA LEU A 137 -1.30 14.99 3.94
C LEU A 137 -1.64 14.51 5.35
N ASN A 138 -2.81 13.90 5.53
CA ASN A 138 -3.19 13.34 6.83
C ASN A 138 -2.32 12.12 7.18
N HIS A 139 -2.01 11.25 6.21
CA HIS A 139 -1.08 10.13 6.41
C HIS A 139 0.30 10.62 6.84
N GLN A 140 0.84 11.67 6.20
CA GLN A 140 2.11 12.28 6.59
C GLN A 140 2.04 12.82 8.03
N LEU A 141 0.98 13.55 8.38
CA LEU A 141 0.81 14.09 9.73
C LEU A 141 0.69 12.99 10.80
N VAL A 142 -0.06 11.93 10.50
CA VAL A 142 -0.22 10.79 11.41
C VAL A 142 1.11 10.07 11.59
N ASN A 143 1.88 9.87 10.51
CA ASN A 143 3.20 9.23 10.59
C ASN A 143 4.18 10.06 11.43
N GLU A 144 4.24 11.38 11.24
CA GLU A 144 5.08 12.25 12.06
C GLU A 144 4.70 12.17 13.55
N ARG A 145 3.41 12.20 13.87
CA ARG A 145 2.94 12.05 15.26
C ARG A 145 3.28 10.69 15.84
N LEU A 146 3.17 9.65 15.02
CA LEU A 146 3.46 8.28 15.40
C LEU A 146 4.96 8.11 15.68
N GLU A 147 5.84 8.65 14.85
CA GLU A 147 7.29 8.67 15.10
C GLU A 147 7.66 9.38 16.40
N LEU A 148 7.06 10.55 16.66
CA LEU A 148 7.28 11.28 17.91
C LEU A 148 6.81 10.46 19.13
N ALA A 149 5.63 9.84 19.04
CA ALA A 149 5.11 8.98 20.09
C ALA A 149 6.01 7.76 20.35
N PHE A 150 6.55 7.14 19.30
CA PHE A 150 7.51 6.04 19.44
C PHE A 150 8.81 6.47 20.11
N LYS A 151 9.31 7.66 19.80
CA LYS A 151 10.49 8.23 20.47
C LYS A 151 10.24 8.48 21.96
N ASP A 152 9.08 9.03 22.30
CA ASP A 152 8.69 9.28 23.69
C ASP A 152 8.53 7.97 24.47
N LEU A 153 7.88 6.98 23.86
CA LEU A 153 7.74 5.64 24.44
C LEU A 153 9.10 4.97 24.64
N GLY A 154 10.02 5.10 23.68
CA GLY A 154 11.39 4.61 23.78
C GLY A 154 12.10 5.20 25.00
N ARG A 155 12.06 6.53 25.16
CA ARG A 155 12.63 7.22 26.32
C ARG A 155 12.00 6.78 27.64
N ALA A 156 10.66 6.67 27.70
CA ALA A 156 9.97 6.21 28.90
C ALA A 156 10.38 4.78 29.30
N LYS A 157 10.57 3.90 28.32
CA LYS A 157 11.05 2.52 28.53
C LYS A 157 12.47 2.50 29.08
N GLU A 158 13.36 3.35 28.56
CA GLU A 158 14.73 3.49 29.08
C GLU A 158 14.74 4.01 30.52
N TYR A 159 13.94 5.04 30.83
CA TYR A 159 13.80 5.54 32.20
C TYR A 159 13.24 4.47 33.15
N THR A 160 12.28 3.67 32.70
CA THR A 160 11.75 2.57 33.51
C THR A 160 12.82 1.53 33.82
N LYS A 161 13.66 1.18 32.84
CA LYS A 161 14.80 0.27 33.05
C LYS A 161 15.80 0.83 34.05
N LEU A 162 16.20 2.09 33.89
CA LEU A 162 17.14 2.76 34.79
C LEU A 162 16.56 2.86 36.21
N LEU A 163 15.29 3.21 36.34
CA LEU A 163 14.59 3.29 37.62
C LEU A 163 14.52 1.92 38.29
N HIS A 164 14.21 0.86 37.54
CA HIS A 164 14.20 -0.50 38.05
C HIS A 164 15.58 -0.93 38.55
N GLN A 165 16.64 -0.66 37.78
CA GLN A 165 18.02 -0.97 38.17
C GLN A 165 18.45 -0.18 39.42
N LEU A 166 18.13 1.11 39.48
CA LEU A 166 18.39 1.94 40.66
C LEU A 166 17.65 1.40 41.89
N THR A 167 16.37 1.04 41.73
CA THR A 167 15.56 0.47 42.81
C THR A 167 16.16 -0.82 43.33
N HIS A 168 16.57 -1.73 42.43
CA HIS A 168 17.26 -2.95 42.81
C HIS A 168 18.56 -2.67 43.58
N ASN A 169 19.39 -1.74 43.08
CA ASN A 169 20.62 -1.34 43.77
C ASN A 169 20.35 -0.77 45.16
N LEU A 170 19.36 0.10 45.31
CA LEU A 170 18.98 0.67 46.60
C LEU A 170 18.49 -0.42 47.57
N VAL A 171 17.69 -1.37 47.09
CA VAL A 171 17.23 -2.50 47.93
C VAL A 171 18.41 -3.36 48.39
N VAL A 172 19.37 -3.62 47.50
CA VAL A 172 20.60 -4.35 47.84
C VAL A 172 21.42 -3.61 48.89
N GLU A 173 21.69 -2.31 48.69
CA GLU A 173 22.43 -1.50 49.66
C GLU A 173 21.70 -1.38 51.00
N MET A 174 20.37 -1.22 51.00
CA MET A 174 19.60 -1.23 52.25
C MET A 174 19.68 -2.57 52.97
N THR A 175 19.71 -3.68 52.24
CA THR A 175 19.87 -5.00 52.82
C THR A 175 21.27 -5.15 53.43
N LYS A 176 22.33 -4.68 52.75
CA LYS A 176 23.69 -4.66 53.29
C LYS A 176 23.78 -3.85 54.59
N LEU A 177 23.27 -2.61 54.59
CA LEU A 177 23.28 -1.75 55.79
C LEU A 177 22.50 -2.36 56.95
N LYS A 178 21.39 -3.06 56.66
CA LYS A 178 20.61 -3.77 57.69
C LYS A 178 21.43 -4.90 58.31
N ILE A 179 22.13 -5.69 57.50
CA ILE A 179 23.01 -6.76 58.00
C ILE A 179 24.13 -6.16 58.86
N GLU A 180 24.77 -5.08 58.41
CA GLU A 180 25.84 -4.42 59.16
C GLU A 180 25.34 -3.87 60.51
N LYS A 181 24.16 -3.23 60.52
CA LYS A 181 23.51 -2.77 61.76
C LYS A 181 23.25 -3.92 62.73
N ASP A 182 22.70 -5.04 62.23
CA ASP A 182 22.42 -6.20 63.06
C ASP A 182 23.71 -6.86 63.57
N HIS A 183 24.78 -6.86 62.77
CA HIS A 183 26.11 -7.31 63.16
C HIS A 183 26.70 -6.45 64.29
N LEU A 184 26.70 -5.12 64.14
CA LEU A 184 27.18 -4.19 65.16
C LEU A 184 26.38 -4.31 66.46
N LYS A 185 25.06 -4.51 66.37
CA LYS A 185 24.21 -4.75 67.54
C LYS A 185 24.59 -6.03 68.29
N ILE A 186 24.98 -7.08 67.58
CA ILE A 186 25.48 -8.31 68.20
C ILE A 186 26.83 -8.07 68.87
N GLN A 187 27.77 -7.41 68.18
CA GLN A 187 29.09 -7.09 68.75
C GLN A 187 28.96 -6.24 70.02
N SER A 188 28.12 -5.20 70.01
CA SER A 188 27.84 -4.37 71.18
C SER A 188 27.32 -5.19 72.37
N ARG A 189 26.40 -6.12 72.14
CA ARG A 189 25.90 -7.02 73.21
C ARG A 189 26.97 -7.97 73.74
N ILE A 190 27.92 -8.40 72.92
CA ILE A 190 29.05 -9.23 73.37
C ILE A 190 29.97 -8.39 74.25
N LEU A 191 30.35 -7.20 73.80
CA LEU A 191 31.19 -6.27 74.57
C LEU A 191 30.55 -5.90 75.92
N GLU A 192 29.24 -5.65 75.96
CA GLU A 192 28.52 -5.42 77.22
C GLU A 192 28.64 -6.60 78.20
N LYS A 193 28.55 -7.84 77.70
CA LYS A 193 28.72 -9.05 78.51
C LYS A 193 30.16 -9.20 79.01
N ASP A 194 31.14 -8.95 78.15
CA ASP A 194 32.56 -9.05 78.49
C ASP A 194 32.97 -8.00 79.52
N LEU A 195 32.46 -6.76 79.40
CA LEU A 195 32.64 -5.71 80.40
C LEU A 195 32.00 -6.08 81.74
N ALA A 196 30.79 -6.64 81.73
CA ALA A 196 30.14 -7.10 82.94
C ALA A 196 30.93 -8.24 83.62
N PHE A 197 31.52 -9.15 82.83
CA PHE A 197 32.39 -10.21 83.34
C PHE A 197 33.69 -9.65 83.95
N LEU A 198 34.37 -8.73 83.25
CA LEU A 198 35.59 -8.08 83.74
C LEU A 198 35.34 -7.32 85.04
N ASN A 199 34.25 -6.56 85.14
CA ASN A 199 33.87 -5.82 86.34
C ASN A 199 33.59 -6.76 87.53
N ARG A 200 32.95 -7.91 87.30
CA ARG A 200 32.79 -8.94 88.35
C ARG A 200 34.14 -9.48 88.82
N ARG A 201 35.04 -9.80 87.88
CA ARG A 201 36.37 -10.32 88.20
C ARG A 201 37.22 -9.28 88.94
N GLU A 202 37.16 -8.01 88.53
CA GLU A 202 37.82 -6.89 89.20
C GLU A 202 37.40 -6.80 90.67
N LYS A 203 36.07 -6.80 90.93
CA LYS A 203 35.53 -6.79 92.30
C LYS A 203 35.97 -8.00 93.13
N GLU A 204 36.09 -9.18 92.53
CA GLU A 204 36.59 -10.37 93.23
C GLU A 204 38.07 -10.26 93.56
N VAL A 205 38.88 -9.69 92.66
CA VAL A 205 40.30 -9.45 92.90
C VAL A 205 40.49 -8.38 93.98
N GLU A 206 39.77 -7.26 93.91
CA GLU A 206 39.79 -6.23 94.95
C GLU A 206 39.49 -6.82 96.33
N LYS A 207 38.45 -7.66 96.45
CA LYS A 207 38.14 -8.34 97.72
C LYS A 207 39.26 -9.23 98.23
N LYS A 208 40.04 -9.88 97.35
CA LYS A 208 41.17 -10.73 97.76
C LYS A 208 42.42 -9.95 98.14
N VAL A 209 42.60 -8.75 97.58
CA VAL A 209 43.76 -7.88 97.86
C VAL A 209 43.55 -7.03 99.12
N PHE A 210 42.32 -6.61 99.39
CA PHE A 210 41.96 -5.75 100.53
C PHE A 210 41.32 -6.52 101.71
N SER A 211 41.34 -7.85 101.69
CA SER A 211 41.01 -8.72 102.83
C SER A 211 42.26 -9.36 103.40
#